data_AF-A0A7Y5CKV2-F1
#
_entry.id   AF-A0A7Y5CKV2-F1
#
_cell.length_a   1.000
_cell.length_b   1.000
_cell.length_c   1.000
_cell.angle_alpha   90.00
_cell.angle_beta   90.00
_cell.angle_gamma   90.00
#
_symmetry.space_group_name_H-M   'P 1'
#
loop_
_entity.id
_entity.type
_entity.pdbx_description
1 polymer ?
#
loop_
_entity_poly.entity_id
_entity_poly.type
_entity_poly.pdbx_seq_one_letter_code
_entity_poly.pdbx_strand_id
1 'polypeptide(L)'
;MILPRRSAVRLLLAAALALSFNCSENPFGGDDKINDRRQVRGHVAFSNGAAAAGVFVWLDRHDLSARTADDGSFVLALPPLQNQQGVVAEGTLYFYLANYKLATAQVKITEGQFAFGQAGIDAEGRVRGPIIMARAVDIVTQVTPPAWPADQDSLKITVRLVADDGCVLVYNPLLDSVPRDGVDFAPLGAALLHHTETGQVFTLRTSATGNGTERLQSCAEQAIHRKLMAAGPQLRPLPAGKYEVIPYLWLEPEGTPPALLAHLGAEVNELGGNYLKKPMHRQPAIFEIRQQPQPAPELGAARD
;
A
#
# COMPACT_ATOMS: atom_id res chain seq x y z
N MET A 1 -24.68 -58.49 65.83
CA MET A 1 -24.19 -59.22 64.65
C MET A 1 -24.91 -58.64 63.42
N ILE A 2 -24.76 -57.35 63.10
CA ILE A 2 -23.81 -56.70 62.17
C ILE A 2 -23.63 -57.46 60.84
N LEU A 3 -24.53 -57.19 59.88
CA LEU A 3 -24.35 -57.52 58.45
C LEU A 3 -23.45 -56.50 57.74
N PRO A 4 -22.72 -56.90 56.68
CA PRO A 4 -21.57 -56.15 56.19
C PRO A 4 -21.95 -55.04 55.19
N ARG A 5 -21.44 -53.85 55.47
CA ARG A 5 -21.69 -52.57 54.77
C ARG A 5 -20.91 -52.37 53.45
N ARG A 6 -20.41 -53.45 52.80
CA ARG A 6 -19.40 -53.32 51.72
C ARG A 6 -19.89 -53.53 50.28
N SER A 7 -21.13 -53.98 50.05
CA SER A 7 -21.62 -54.27 48.69
C SER A 7 -22.46 -53.16 48.04
N ALA A 8 -23.04 -52.24 48.81
CA ALA A 8 -23.85 -51.15 48.27
C ALA A 8 -23.00 -50.02 47.63
N VAL A 9 -21.78 -49.80 48.13
CA VAL A 9 -20.89 -48.73 47.63
C VAL A 9 -20.31 -49.04 46.25
N ARG A 10 -20.10 -50.34 45.93
CA ARG A 10 -19.55 -50.74 44.62
C ARG A 10 -20.58 -50.71 43.50
N LEU A 11 -21.86 -50.95 43.79
CA LEU A 11 -22.94 -50.86 42.80
C LEU A 11 -23.27 -49.40 42.44
N LEU A 12 -23.18 -48.48 43.42
CA LEU A 12 -23.37 -47.05 43.19
C LEU A 12 -22.20 -46.41 42.42
N LEU A 13 -20.97 -46.90 42.60
CA LEU A 13 -19.81 -46.41 41.83
C LEU A 13 -19.82 -46.87 40.35
N ALA A 14 -20.35 -48.07 40.07
CA ALA A 14 -20.45 -48.57 38.70
C ALA A 14 -21.55 -47.87 37.88
N ALA A 15 -22.64 -47.43 38.52
CA ALA A 15 -23.69 -46.65 37.86
C ALA A 15 -23.28 -45.18 37.62
N ALA A 16 -22.38 -44.62 38.44
CA ALA A 16 -21.86 -43.25 38.25
C ALA A 16 -20.81 -43.15 37.13
N LEU A 17 -20.14 -44.25 36.77
CA LEU A 17 -19.09 -44.28 35.73
C LEU A 17 -19.62 -44.58 34.32
N ALA A 18 -20.87 -45.02 34.20
CA ALA A 18 -21.54 -45.28 32.91
C ALA A 18 -22.32 -44.06 32.37
N LEU A 19 -22.35 -42.95 33.10
CA LEU A 19 -23.01 -41.70 32.72
C LEU A 19 -22.05 -40.63 32.15
N SER A 20 -20.77 -40.95 31.98
CA SER A 20 -19.74 -40.01 31.52
C SER A 20 -19.23 -40.26 30.08
N PHE A 21 -19.89 -41.10 29.30
CA PHE A 21 -19.53 -41.37 27.90
C PHE A 21 -20.63 -41.03 26.89
N ASN A 22 -21.47 -40.03 27.19
CA ASN A 22 -22.29 -39.43 26.15
C ASN A 22 -22.41 -37.91 26.35
N CYS A 23 -22.15 -37.21 25.25
CA CYS A 23 -22.31 -35.78 25.00
C CYS A 23 -21.14 -34.85 25.37
N SER A 24 -20.27 -34.62 24.38
CA SER A 24 -19.94 -33.24 23.99
C SER A 24 -19.85 -33.12 22.47
N GLU A 25 -20.87 -33.59 21.74
CA GLU A 25 -21.19 -32.97 20.45
C GLU A 25 -22.15 -31.83 20.74
N ASN A 26 -21.65 -30.62 20.51
CA ASN A 26 -22.42 -29.39 20.58
C ASN A 26 -23.55 -29.45 19.53
N PRO A 27 -24.84 -29.40 19.91
CA PRO A 27 -25.94 -29.43 18.94
C PRO A 27 -26.03 -28.13 18.11
N PHE A 28 -25.18 -27.14 18.40
CA PHE A 28 -24.98 -25.91 17.62
C PHE A 28 -23.60 -25.87 16.93
N GLY A 29 -22.91 -27.00 16.84
CA GLY A 29 -21.59 -27.13 16.20
C GLY A 29 -21.66 -28.02 14.97
N GLY A 30 -22.59 -27.77 14.06
CA GLY A 30 -22.30 -28.08 12.66
C GLY A 30 -21.10 -27.23 12.23
N ASP A 31 -20.29 -27.70 11.29
CA ASP A 31 -19.26 -26.91 10.60
C ASP A 31 -19.83 -25.71 9.81
N ASP A 32 -20.98 -25.18 10.22
CA ASP A 32 -21.49 -23.88 9.84
C ASP A 32 -20.57 -22.84 10.46
N LYS A 33 -19.48 -22.54 9.76
CA LYS A 33 -18.77 -21.27 9.91
C LYS A 33 -19.84 -20.18 9.78
N ILE A 34 -20.31 -19.65 10.90
CA ILE A 34 -21.20 -18.50 10.95
C ILE A 34 -20.48 -17.40 10.17
N ASN A 35 -20.93 -17.18 8.94
CA ASN A 35 -20.29 -16.24 8.06
C ASN A 35 -20.63 -14.86 8.60
N ASP A 36 -19.67 -14.19 9.26
CA ASP A 36 -19.88 -12.87 9.85
C ASP A 36 -20.26 -11.89 8.74
N ARG A 37 -21.56 -11.64 8.61
CA ARG A 37 -22.14 -10.79 7.55
C ARG A 37 -21.73 -9.33 7.67
N ARG A 38 -20.96 -8.96 8.70
CA ARG A 38 -20.33 -7.65 8.82
C ARG A 38 -18.98 -7.57 8.13
N GLN A 39 -18.48 -8.68 7.58
CA GLN A 39 -17.23 -8.70 6.84
C GLN A 39 -17.50 -8.90 5.35
N VAL A 40 -16.75 -8.17 4.53
CA VAL A 40 -16.61 -8.43 3.11
C VAL A 40 -15.17 -8.79 2.83
N ARG A 41 -14.97 -9.75 1.94
CA ARG A 41 -13.66 -10.29 1.58
C ARG A 41 -13.45 -10.22 0.08
N GLY A 42 -12.21 -10.33 -0.36
CA GLY A 42 -11.94 -10.47 -1.78
C GLY A 42 -10.46 -10.68 -2.05
N HIS A 43 -10.14 -10.79 -3.32
CA HIS A 43 -8.79 -10.94 -3.82
C HIS A 43 -8.60 -10.01 -5.01
N VAL A 44 -7.53 -9.24 -4.98
CA VAL A 44 -7.18 -8.26 -6.00
C VAL A 44 -5.95 -8.75 -6.74
N ALA A 45 -5.99 -8.68 -8.07
CA ALA A 45 -4.88 -9.08 -8.92
C ALA A 45 -4.52 -7.98 -9.91
N PHE A 46 -3.26 -7.97 -10.36
CA PHE A 46 -2.85 -7.17 -11.51
C PHE A 46 -3.33 -7.84 -12.82
N SER A 47 -3.34 -7.09 -13.93
CA SER A 47 -3.76 -7.62 -15.24
C SER A 47 -2.95 -8.83 -15.73
N ASN A 48 -1.73 -9.03 -15.23
CA ASN A 48 -0.91 -10.21 -15.53
C ASN A 48 -1.26 -11.44 -14.67
N GLY A 49 -2.28 -11.35 -13.81
CA GLY A 49 -2.73 -12.42 -12.91
C GLY A 49 -1.96 -12.51 -11.58
N ALA A 50 -0.90 -11.73 -11.38
CA ALA A 50 -0.18 -11.69 -10.11
C ALA A 50 -1.03 -11.04 -9.01
N ALA A 51 -0.84 -11.47 -7.76
CA ALA A 51 -1.46 -10.85 -6.60
C ALA A 51 -1.10 -9.36 -6.49
N ALA A 52 -2.09 -8.52 -6.22
CA ALA A 52 -1.90 -7.08 -6.08
C ALA A 52 -1.81 -6.68 -4.61
N ALA A 53 -0.59 -6.63 -4.08
CA ALA A 53 -0.31 -6.24 -2.71
C ALA A 53 -0.40 -4.72 -2.49
N GLY A 54 -0.81 -4.30 -1.29
CA GLY A 54 -0.81 -2.90 -0.85
C GLY A 54 -1.86 -1.99 -1.52
N VAL A 55 -2.81 -2.57 -2.27
CA VAL A 55 -3.97 -1.86 -2.85
C VAL A 55 -4.80 -1.29 -1.71
N PHE A 56 -5.15 -0.02 -1.81
CA PHE A 56 -6.03 0.62 -0.84
C PHE A 56 -7.48 0.31 -1.18
N VAL A 57 -8.17 -0.36 -0.27
CA VAL A 57 -9.58 -0.70 -0.39
C VAL A 57 -10.36 0.24 0.51
N TRP A 58 -11.29 1.02 -0.04
CA TRP A 58 -12.06 2.01 0.70
C TRP A 58 -13.55 1.88 0.44
N LEU A 59 -14.35 1.87 1.50
CA LEU A 59 -15.81 1.89 1.47
C LEU A 59 -16.31 3.28 1.83
N ASP A 60 -16.93 3.96 0.86
CA ASP A 60 -17.36 5.35 1.00
C ASP A 60 -18.40 5.61 2.11
N ARG A 61 -19.41 4.75 2.24
CA ARG A 61 -20.56 4.99 3.16
C ARG A 61 -20.21 5.00 4.64
N HIS A 62 -19.16 4.29 5.02
CA HIS A 62 -18.73 4.17 6.42
C HIS A 62 -17.33 4.73 6.67
N ASP A 63 -16.71 5.30 5.62
CA ASP A 63 -15.33 5.77 5.64
C ASP A 63 -14.36 4.71 6.23
N LEU A 64 -14.51 3.48 5.77
CA LEU A 64 -13.70 2.34 6.22
C LEU A 64 -12.68 2.00 5.16
N SER A 65 -11.47 1.63 5.58
CA SER A 65 -10.45 1.17 4.65
C SER A 65 -9.71 -0.06 5.15
N ALA A 66 -9.10 -0.75 4.20
CA ALA A 66 -8.15 -1.81 4.39
C ALA A 66 -7.04 -1.70 3.34
N ARG A 67 -5.99 -2.51 3.49
CA ARG A 67 -4.98 -2.74 2.45
C ARG A 67 -4.95 -4.21 2.11
N THR A 68 -4.73 -4.52 0.84
CA THR A 68 -4.50 -5.91 0.43
C THR A 68 -3.16 -6.41 0.98
N ALA A 69 -3.15 -7.66 1.42
CA ALA A 69 -1.95 -8.37 1.83
C ALA A 69 -1.10 -8.78 0.62
N ASP A 70 0.05 -9.40 0.87
CA ASP A 70 1.00 -9.83 -0.17
C ASP A 70 0.40 -10.82 -1.17
N ASP A 71 -0.56 -11.63 -0.72
CA ASP A 71 -1.33 -12.55 -1.54
C ASP A 71 -2.52 -11.88 -2.25
N GLY A 72 -2.66 -10.54 -2.20
CA GLY A 72 -3.75 -9.81 -2.83
C GLY A 72 -5.09 -9.90 -2.09
N SER A 73 -5.17 -10.63 -0.99
CA SER A 73 -6.40 -10.76 -0.20
C SER A 73 -6.68 -9.50 0.63
N PHE A 74 -7.96 -9.23 0.89
CA PHE A 74 -8.38 -8.23 1.87
C PHE A 74 -9.61 -8.68 2.65
N VAL A 75 -9.79 -8.09 3.81
CA VAL A 75 -11.01 -8.17 4.62
C VAL A 75 -11.36 -6.76 5.11
N LEU A 76 -12.60 -6.35 4.92
CA LEU A 76 -13.13 -5.09 5.44
C LEU A 76 -14.34 -5.40 6.34
N ALA A 77 -14.32 -4.90 7.57
CA ALA A 77 -15.33 -5.19 8.57
C ALA A 77 -16.10 -3.92 8.94
N LEU A 78 -17.44 -3.99 8.92
CA LEU A 78 -18.31 -2.93 9.41
C LEU A 78 -18.15 -2.80 10.93
N PRO A 79 -18.32 -1.57 11.47
CA PRO A 79 -18.34 -1.35 12.91
C PRO A 79 -19.45 -2.17 13.59
N PRO A 80 -19.41 -2.33 14.93
CA PRO A 80 -20.48 -2.95 15.67
C PRO A 80 -21.84 -2.30 15.37
N LEU A 81 -22.90 -3.11 15.40
CA LEU A 81 -24.27 -2.65 15.19
C LEU A 81 -24.61 -1.61 16.26
N GLN A 82 -24.73 -0.36 15.85
CA GLN A 82 -25.56 0.62 16.56
C GLN A 82 -27.00 0.40 16.07
N ASN A 83 -28.02 0.72 16.88
CA ASN A 83 -29.44 0.51 16.51
C ASN A 83 -29.75 1.09 15.11
N GLN A 84 -29.71 0.24 14.08
CA GLN A 84 -29.85 0.58 12.66
C GLN A 84 -30.98 -0.25 12.00
N GLN A 85 -31.99 -0.63 12.78
CA GLN A 85 -33.15 -1.37 12.27
C GLN A 85 -33.81 -0.62 11.11
N GLY A 86 -34.08 -1.33 10.02
CA GLY A 86 -34.70 -0.76 8.82
C GLY A 86 -33.78 0.11 7.94
N VAL A 87 -32.52 0.33 8.30
CA VAL A 87 -31.59 1.11 7.47
C VAL A 87 -31.06 0.26 6.33
N VAL A 88 -31.28 0.72 5.09
CA VAL A 88 -30.68 0.18 3.87
C VAL A 88 -29.80 1.26 3.25
N ALA A 89 -28.56 0.91 2.97
CA ALA A 89 -27.60 1.79 2.31
C ALA A 89 -26.93 1.07 1.14
N GLU A 90 -26.73 1.79 0.04
CA GLU A 90 -25.86 1.37 -1.06
C GLU A 90 -24.55 2.13 -0.97
N GLY A 91 -23.45 1.46 -1.26
CA GLY A 91 -22.11 2.01 -1.19
C GLY A 91 -21.20 1.45 -2.27
N THR A 92 -20.04 2.07 -2.42
CA THR A 92 -19.03 1.65 -3.37
C THR A 92 -17.75 1.30 -2.64
N LEU A 93 -17.24 0.10 -2.91
CA LEU A 93 -15.85 -0.27 -2.63
C LEU A 93 -14.98 0.26 -3.77
N TYR A 94 -13.97 1.05 -3.41
CA TYR A 94 -12.95 1.56 -4.31
C TYR A 94 -11.64 0.80 -4.09
N PHE A 95 -10.99 0.40 -5.17
CA PHE A 95 -9.68 -0.26 -5.17
C PHE A 95 -8.68 0.67 -5.84
N TYR A 96 -7.74 1.18 -5.06
CA TYR A 96 -6.94 2.35 -5.44
C TYR A 96 -5.43 2.08 -5.35
N LEU A 97 -4.75 2.34 -6.46
CA LEU A 97 -3.31 2.58 -6.59
C LEU A 97 -3.13 3.78 -7.52
N ALA A 98 -2.29 4.75 -7.16
CA ALA A 98 -2.20 6.03 -7.86
C ALA A 98 -1.82 5.92 -9.36
N ASN A 99 -1.10 4.86 -9.75
CA ASN A 99 -0.67 4.63 -11.13
C ASN A 99 -1.46 3.53 -11.86
N TYR A 100 -2.65 3.16 -11.35
CA TYR A 100 -3.57 2.19 -11.95
C TYR A 100 -4.93 2.83 -12.22
N LYS A 101 -5.70 2.25 -13.14
CA LYS A 101 -7.11 2.61 -13.33
C LYS A 101 -7.89 2.27 -12.05
N LEU A 102 -8.80 3.16 -11.65
CA LEU A 102 -9.65 2.95 -10.48
C LEU A 102 -10.61 1.78 -10.75
N ALA A 103 -10.61 0.78 -9.87
CA ALA A 103 -11.59 -0.31 -9.90
C ALA A 103 -12.61 -0.13 -8.79
N THR A 104 -13.84 -0.58 -9.01
CA THR A 104 -14.93 -0.43 -8.05
C THR A 104 -15.82 -1.67 -7.96
N ALA A 105 -16.50 -1.84 -6.83
CA ALA A 105 -17.56 -2.81 -6.65
C ALA A 105 -18.70 -2.22 -5.83
N GLN A 106 -19.93 -2.46 -6.27
CA GLN A 106 -21.13 -2.00 -5.56
C GLN A 106 -21.43 -2.91 -4.37
N VAL A 107 -21.81 -2.33 -3.23
CA VAL A 107 -22.23 -3.06 -2.04
C VAL A 107 -23.57 -2.56 -1.56
N LYS A 108 -24.33 -3.48 -0.95
CA LYS A 108 -25.56 -3.14 -0.24
C LYS A 108 -25.41 -3.54 1.22
N ILE A 109 -25.79 -2.64 2.09
CA ILE A 109 -25.73 -2.78 3.54
C ILE A 109 -27.16 -2.67 4.06
N THR A 110 -27.57 -3.61 4.91
CA THR A 110 -28.91 -3.67 5.49
C THR A 110 -28.76 -4.01 6.95
N GLU A 111 -29.32 -3.16 7.81
CA GLU A 111 -29.29 -3.34 9.27
C GLU A 111 -27.86 -3.56 9.80
N GLY A 112 -26.90 -2.77 9.29
CA GLY A 112 -25.49 -2.81 9.65
C GLY A 112 -24.74 -4.09 9.24
N GLN A 113 -25.27 -4.85 8.28
CA GLN A 113 -24.63 -6.03 7.70
C GLN A 113 -24.57 -5.90 6.17
N PHE A 114 -23.58 -6.52 5.54
CA PHE A 114 -23.56 -6.68 4.10
C PHE A 114 -24.68 -7.63 3.64
N ALA A 115 -25.41 -7.22 2.62
CA ALA A 115 -26.42 -8.04 1.97
C ALA A 115 -25.75 -9.04 1.00
N PHE A 116 -25.25 -10.17 1.53
CA PHE A 116 -24.67 -11.23 0.71
C PHE A 116 -25.67 -11.74 -0.34
N GLY A 117 -25.13 -12.11 -1.49
CA GLY A 117 -25.90 -12.51 -2.67
C GLY A 117 -26.49 -11.34 -3.46
N GLN A 118 -26.34 -10.09 -2.99
CA GLN A 118 -26.87 -8.90 -3.64
C GLN A 118 -25.74 -7.95 -4.10
N ALA A 119 -26.06 -7.10 -5.07
CA ALA A 119 -25.12 -6.15 -5.67
C ALA A 119 -23.82 -6.85 -6.12
N GLY A 120 -22.66 -6.31 -5.75
CA GLY A 120 -21.35 -6.86 -6.05
C GLY A 120 -20.85 -7.91 -5.06
N ILE A 121 -21.65 -8.41 -4.11
CA ILE A 121 -21.23 -9.41 -3.11
C ILE A 121 -21.91 -10.76 -3.37
N ASP A 122 -21.14 -11.86 -3.31
CA ASP A 122 -21.64 -13.23 -3.48
C ASP A 122 -22.32 -13.76 -2.20
N ALA A 123 -22.83 -15.00 -2.22
CA ALA A 123 -23.55 -15.59 -1.10
C ALA A 123 -22.62 -15.90 0.09
N GLU A 124 -21.32 -16.01 -0.17
CA GLU A 124 -20.25 -16.32 0.77
C GLU A 124 -19.58 -15.06 1.36
N GLY A 125 -20.02 -13.85 0.98
CA GLY A 125 -19.49 -12.59 1.49
C GLY A 125 -18.21 -12.12 0.81
N ARG A 126 -17.94 -12.60 -0.41
CA ARG A 126 -16.84 -12.13 -1.24
C ARG A 126 -17.32 -11.15 -2.30
N VAL A 127 -16.47 -10.22 -2.69
CA VAL A 127 -16.71 -9.39 -3.88
C VAL A 127 -16.76 -10.29 -5.11
N ARG A 128 -17.79 -10.11 -5.94
CA ARG A 128 -18.07 -10.90 -7.15
C ARG A 128 -17.07 -10.59 -8.26
N GLY A 129 -16.58 -11.64 -8.90
CA GLY A 129 -15.66 -11.55 -10.03
C GLY A 129 -14.23 -11.19 -9.59
N PRO A 130 -13.26 -11.33 -10.51
CA PRO A 130 -11.88 -10.93 -10.22
C PRO A 130 -11.77 -9.41 -10.19
N ILE A 131 -11.24 -8.85 -9.10
CA ILE A 131 -10.90 -7.43 -9.04
C ILE A 131 -9.53 -7.27 -9.71
N ILE A 132 -9.54 -6.78 -10.95
CA ILE A 132 -8.33 -6.61 -11.76
C ILE A 132 -7.90 -5.15 -11.75
N MET A 133 -6.71 -4.89 -11.21
CA MET A 133 -6.03 -3.60 -11.27
C MET A 133 -5.30 -3.49 -12.61
N ALA A 134 -5.86 -2.71 -13.53
CA ALA A 134 -5.21 -2.37 -14.80
C ALA A 134 -4.23 -1.21 -14.61
N ARG A 135 -2.95 -1.42 -14.91
CA ARG A 135 -1.94 -0.36 -14.79
C ARG A 135 -2.26 0.74 -15.79
N ALA A 136 -2.22 1.98 -15.32
CA ALA A 136 -2.43 3.15 -16.15
C ALA A 136 -1.09 3.62 -16.72
N VAL A 137 -0.07 3.71 -15.87
CA VAL A 137 1.28 4.12 -16.26
C VAL A 137 2.35 3.35 -15.49
N ASP A 138 3.33 2.85 -16.22
CA ASP A 138 4.55 2.28 -15.71
C ASP A 138 5.55 3.39 -15.36
N ILE A 139 6.07 3.34 -14.13
CA ILE A 139 7.04 4.31 -13.59
C ILE A 139 8.31 3.54 -13.30
N VAL A 140 9.31 3.72 -14.15
CA VAL A 140 10.62 3.08 -13.99
C VAL A 140 11.65 4.11 -13.59
N THR A 141 12.22 3.92 -12.41
CA THR A 141 13.25 4.77 -11.85
C THR A 141 14.60 4.07 -11.97
N GLN A 142 15.61 4.81 -12.39
CA GLN A 142 16.99 4.37 -12.48
C GLN A 142 17.89 5.38 -11.77
N VAL A 143 18.87 4.86 -11.05
CA VAL A 143 19.83 5.67 -10.30
C VAL A 143 21.22 5.35 -10.80
N THR A 144 22.02 6.38 -11.06
CA THR A 144 23.39 6.23 -11.52
C THR A 144 24.31 7.20 -10.78
N PRO A 145 25.37 6.69 -10.15
CA PRO A 145 25.73 5.29 -10.01
C PRO A 145 24.88 4.57 -8.95
N PRO A 146 24.88 3.21 -8.93
CA PRO A 146 24.16 2.43 -7.93
C PRO A 146 24.81 2.46 -6.54
N ALA A 147 26.08 2.89 -6.45
CA ALA A 147 26.74 3.19 -5.20
C ALA A 147 27.42 4.54 -5.34
N TRP A 148 27.13 5.45 -4.41
CA TRP A 148 27.69 6.80 -4.36
C TRP A 148 28.85 6.80 -3.36
N PRO A 149 30.11 6.78 -3.84
CA PRO A 149 31.27 6.95 -2.99
C PRO A 149 31.42 8.43 -2.61
N ALA A 150 32.07 8.69 -1.48
CA ALA A 150 32.15 10.04 -0.90
C ALA A 150 32.97 11.05 -1.74
N ASP A 151 33.74 10.58 -2.73
CA ASP A 151 34.48 11.37 -3.71
C ASP A 151 33.66 11.70 -4.97
N GLN A 152 32.41 11.24 -5.05
CA GLN A 152 31.54 11.55 -6.16
C GLN A 152 30.81 12.89 -5.97
N ASP A 153 30.67 13.65 -7.06
CA ASP A 153 30.03 14.97 -6.99
C ASP A 153 28.54 14.97 -7.31
N SER A 154 28.01 13.91 -7.91
CA SER A 154 26.58 13.87 -8.26
C SER A 154 25.97 12.47 -8.33
N LEU A 155 24.66 12.42 -8.11
CA LEU A 155 23.79 11.27 -8.33
C LEU A 155 22.78 11.65 -9.42
N LYS A 156 22.66 10.82 -10.45
CA LYS A 156 21.65 10.99 -11.50
C LYS A 156 20.49 10.05 -11.24
N ILE A 157 19.29 10.61 -11.14
CA ILE A 157 18.03 9.88 -11.11
C ILE A 157 17.34 10.08 -12.46
N THR A 158 16.96 9.00 -13.12
CA THR A 158 16.19 9.03 -14.37
C THR A 158 14.88 8.30 -14.16
N VAL A 159 13.78 8.94 -14.53
CA VAL A 159 12.43 8.38 -14.46
C VAL A 159 11.93 8.23 -15.89
N ARG A 160 11.41 7.05 -16.22
CA ARG A 160 10.72 6.75 -17.46
C ARG A 160 9.25 6.49 -17.15
N LEU A 161 8.38 7.20 -17.85
CA LEU A 161 6.92 7.08 -17.76
C LEU A 161 6.38 6.55 -19.08
N VAL A 162 5.64 5.44 -19.04
CA VAL A 162 4.97 4.87 -20.22
C VAL A 162 3.56 4.44 -19.83
N ALA A 163 2.54 4.94 -20.53
CA ALA A 163 1.19 4.44 -20.35
C ALA A 163 1.03 3.07 -21.00
N ASP A 164 0.29 2.17 -20.33
CA ASP A 164 0.02 0.83 -20.87
C ASP A 164 -1.03 0.89 -21.99
N ASP A 165 -1.96 1.85 -21.91
CA ASP A 165 -3.08 2.05 -22.83
C ASP A 165 -3.53 3.52 -22.81
N GLY A 166 -4.01 4.02 -23.96
CA GLY A 166 -4.51 5.39 -24.11
C GLY A 166 -3.48 6.45 -23.71
N CYS A 167 -3.93 7.48 -23.00
CA CYS A 167 -3.06 8.49 -22.40
C CYS A 167 -3.45 8.73 -20.94
N VAL A 168 -2.44 8.96 -20.10
CA VAL A 168 -2.57 9.23 -18.67
C VAL A 168 -1.91 10.55 -18.33
N LEU A 169 -2.59 11.32 -17.49
CA LEU A 169 -2.06 12.58 -16.98
C LEU A 169 -1.16 12.32 -15.77
N VAL A 170 0.06 12.83 -15.83
CA VAL A 170 1.03 12.80 -14.74
C VAL A 170 1.50 14.23 -14.50
N TYR A 171 1.61 14.64 -13.25
CA TYR A 171 2.15 15.95 -12.91
C TYR A 171 3.55 15.81 -12.31
N ASN A 172 4.45 16.67 -12.80
CA ASN A 172 5.82 16.80 -12.32
C ASN A 172 5.96 18.17 -11.63
N PRO A 173 5.69 18.23 -10.32
CA PRO A 173 5.68 19.47 -9.53
C PRO A 173 7.09 19.89 -9.09
N LEU A 174 7.19 21.08 -8.47
CA LEU A 174 8.41 21.65 -7.87
C LEU A 174 9.53 21.95 -8.88
N LEU A 175 9.14 22.29 -10.11
CA LEU A 175 10.05 22.76 -11.15
C LEU A 175 10.35 24.24 -10.98
N ASP A 176 11.58 24.64 -11.30
CA ASP A 176 11.97 26.05 -11.31
C ASP A 176 11.31 26.80 -12.49
N SER A 177 11.22 26.12 -13.62
CA SER A 177 10.44 26.55 -14.79
C SER A 177 9.81 25.34 -15.46
N VAL A 178 8.58 25.50 -15.95
CA VAL A 178 7.90 24.45 -16.71
C VAL A 178 8.47 24.45 -18.13
N PRO A 179 8.99 23.32 -18.63
CA PRO A 179 9.49 23.22 -20.00
C PRO A 179 8.40 23.59 -21.01
N ARG A 180 8.70 24.48 -21.96
CA ARG A 180 7.73 24.95 -22.96
C ARG A 180 7.56 23.97 -24.13
N ASP A 181 8.61 23.23 -24.44
CA ASP A 181 8.63 22.22 -25.51
C ASP A 181 9.06 20.91 -24.90
N GLY A 182 8.31 19.83 -25.16
CA GLY A 182 8.49 18.50 -24.56
C GLY A 182 9.85 17.87 -24.85
N VAL A 183 10.90 18.42 -24.25
CA VAL A 183 12.24 17.86 -24.32
C VAL A 183 12.19 16.53 -23.61
N ASP A 184 12.56 15.46 -24.29
CA ASP A 184 12.66 14.12 -23.72
C ASP A 184 13.55 14.09 -22.46
N PHE A 185 14.32 15.13 -22.17
CA PHE A 185 15.21 15.24 -21.01
C PHE A 185 14.92 16.45 -20.12
N ALA A 186 13.67 16.82 -19.97
CA ALA A 186 13.26 17.81 -18.98
C ALA A 186 13.57 17.36 -17.52
N PRO A 187 13.73 18.32 -16.59
CA PRO A 187 14.03 18.01 -15.21
C PRO A 187 12.86 17.31 -14.50
N LEU A 188 13.17 16.38 -13.61
CA LEU A 188 12.28 15.91 -12.55
C LEU A 188 12.37 16.92 -11.41
N GLY A 189 11.23 17.44 -10.91
CA GLY A 189 11.27 18.51 -9.91
C GLY A 189 11.79 18.05 -8.55
N ALA A 190 11.40 16.85 -8.11
CA ALA A 190 11.85 16.28 -6.84
C ALA A 190 11.84 14.75 -6.81
N ALA A 191 12.55 14.19 -5.83
CA ALA A 191 12.51 12.78 -5.46
C ALA A 191 12.64 12.65 -3.94
N LEU A 192 12.18 11.53 -3.39
CA LEU A 192 12.43 11.14 -2.02
C LEU A 192 13.49 10.04 -1.98
N LEU A 193 14.29 10.05 -0.93
CA LEU A 193 15.24 9.00 -0.58
C LEU A 193 14.75 8.33 0.70
N HIS A 194 14.31 7.09 0.60
CA HIS A 194 13.82 6.32 1.74
C HIS A 194 14.90 5.33 2.20
N HIS A 195 15.44 5.56 3.40
CA HIS A 195 16.48 4.70 3.97
C HIS A 195 15.88 3.35 4.37
N THR A 196 16.30 2.28 3.72
CA THR A 196 15.60 0.98 3.78
C THR A 196 15.67 0.29 5.14
N GLU A 197 16.69 0.61 5.95
CA GLU A 197 16.85 0.03 7.29
C GLU A 197 16.21 0.85 8.41
N THR A 198 16.25 2.20 8.34
CA THR A 198 15.80 3.09 9.42
C THR A 198 14.40 3.66 9.17
N GLY A 199 13.89 3.55 7.94
CA GLY A 199 12.63 4.17 7.52
C GLY A 199 12.69 5.69 7.37
N GLN A 200 13.86 6.31 7.55
CA GLN A 200 14.01 7.76 7.41
C GLN A 200 13.81 8.19 5.95
N VAL A 201 13.16 9.34 5.76
CA VAL A 201 12.86 9.90 4.44
C VAL A 201 13.55 11.24 4.29
N PHE A 202 14.34 11.37 3.23
CA PHE A 202 15.01 12.61 2.83
C PHE A 202 14.45 13.08 1.49
N THR A 203 14.61 14.37 1.19
CA THR A 203 14.05 14.96 -0.03
C THR A 203 15.17 15.53 -0.89
N LEU A 204 15.06 15.30 -2.20
CA LEU A 204 15.90 15.91 -3.22
C LEU A 204 15.02 16.79 -4.08
N ARG A 205 15.49 18.01 -4.34
CA ARG A 205 14.83 18.96 -5.23
C ARG A 205 15.82 19.45 -6.26
N THR A 206 15.34 19.59 -7.50
CA THR A 206 16.12 20.23 -8.57
C THR A 206 16.27 21.74 -8.33
N SER A 207 15.26 22.37 -7.71
CA SER A 207 15.33 23.75 -7.24
C SER A 207 14.71 23.89 -5.85
N ALA A 208 15.37 24.65 -4.98
CA ALA A 208 14.86 24.97 -3.64
C ALA A 208 13.61 25.87 -3.68
N THR A 209 13.50 26.72 -4.72
CA THR A 209 12.42 27.70 -4.90
C THR A 209 11.39 27.26 -5.93
N GLY A 210 11.62 26.15 -6.64
CA GLY A 210 10.75 25.69 -7.72
C GLY A 210 9.32 25.43 -7.24
N ASN A 211 8.35 26.09 -7.87
CA ASN A 211 6.92 25.98 -7.59
C ASN A 211 6.10 25.65 -8.86
N GLY A 212 6.76 25.51 -10.00
CA GLY A 212 6.13 25.13 -11.26
C GLY A 212 5.66 23.69 -11.23
N THR A 213 4.55 23.43 -11.91
CA THR A 213 4.02 22.08 -12.12
C THR A 213 3.85 21.84 -13.60
N GLU A 214 4.61 20.91 -14.13
CA GLU A 214 4.47 20.44 -15.51
C GLU A 214 3.35 19.41 -15.59
N ARG A 215 2.50 19.56 -16.60
CA ARG A 215 1.43 18.61 -16.93
C ARG A 215 1.89 17.70 -18.06
N LEU A 216 2.17 16.44 -17.74
CA LEU A 216 2.65 15.42 -18.68
C LEU A 216 1.47 14.56 -19.16
N GLN A 217 1.35 14.41 -20.46
CA GLN A 217 0.45 13.43 -21.06
C GLN A 217 1.28 12.24 -21.55
N SER A 218 1.38 11.19 -20.73
CA SER A 218 2.06 9.95 -21.13
C SER A 218 1.07 9.09 -21.90
N CYS A 219 1.38 8.77 -23.16
CA CYS A 219 0.54 7.94 -24.01
C CYS A 219 1.19 6.58 -24.28
N ALA A 220 0.36 5.62 -24.69
CA ALA A 220 0.86 4.34 -25.17
C ALA A 220 1.90 4.54 -26.28
N GLU A 221 2.90 3.67 -26.32
CA GLU A 221 4.01 3.70 -27.30
C GLU A 221 4.97 4.90 -27.19
N GLN A 222 4.73 5.84 -26.26
CA GLN A 222 5.58 7.00 -26.04
C GLN A 222 6.15 7.01 -24.61
N ALA A 223 7.47 7.01 -24.51
CA ALA A 223 8.17 7.13 -23.23
C ALA A 223 8.55 8.57 -22.95
N ILE A 224 8.09 9.09 -21.81
CA ILE A 224 8.52 10.39 -21.30
C ILE A 224 9.64 10.15 -20.28
N HIS A 225 10.77 10.86 -20.44
CA HIS A 225 11.88 10.77 -19.48
C HIS A 225 12.05 12.06 -18.68
N ARG A 226 12.29 11.93 -17.38
CA ARG A 226 12.62 13.07 -16.50
C ARG A 226 13.88 12.75 -15.70
N LYS A 227 14.71 13.77 -15.47
CA LYS A 227 16.01 13.61 -14.81
C LYS A 227 16.18 14.53 -13.62
N LEU A 228 16.70 14.03 -12.51
CA LEU A 228 17.18 14.83 -11.39
C LEU A 228 18.68 14.58 -11.21
N MET A 229 19.45 15.65 -11.15
CA MET A 229 20.88 15.60 -10.80
C MET A 229 21.01 16.14 -9.38
N ALA A 230 21.24 15.25 -8.41
CA ALA A 230 21.52 15.65 -7.04
C ALA A 230 23.01 15.91 -6.88
N ALA A 231 23.36 17.09 -6.39
CA ALA A 231 24.75 17.47 -6.17
C ALA A 231 25.26 16.98 -4.81
N GLY A 232 26.58 16.81 -4.68
CA GLY A 232 27.25 16.38 -3.46
C GLY A 232 26.79 17.08 -2.18
N PRO A 233 26.59 18.41 -2.15
CA PRO A 233 26.07 19.09 -0.96
C PRO A 233 24.68 18.64 -0.48
N GLN A 234 23.82 18.15 -1.37
CA GLN A 234 22.52 17.57 -1.01
C GLN A 234 22.65 16.13 -0.47
N LEU A 235 23.71 15.43 -0.86
CA LEU A 235 23.93 14.00 -0.57
C LEU A 235 24.82 13.77 0.66
N ARG A 236 25.84 14.61 0.88
CA ARG A 236 26.80 14.49 2.00
C ARG A 236 26.17 14.48 3.40
N PRO A 237 25.06 15.19 3.68
CA PRO A 237 24.40 15.11 4.99
C PRO A 237 23.68 13.79 5.26
N LEU A 238 23.48 12.95 4.23
CA LEU A 238 22.75 11.69 4.36
C LEU A 238 23.63 10.65 5.05
N PRO A 239 23.10 9.86 5.99
CA PRO A 239 23.83 8.75 6.57
C PRO A 239 24.22 7.71 5.51
N ALA A 240 25.27 6.93 5.80
CA ALA A 240 25.57 5.79 4.96
C ALA A 240 24.50 4.71 5.10
N GLY A 241 24.24 4.00 4.01
CA GLY A 241 23.20 2.98 3.96
C GLY A 241 22.57 2.84 2.58
N LYS A 242 21.55 2.00 2.51
CA LYS A 242 20.76 1.74 1.29
C LYS A 242 19.51 2.59 1.28
N TYR A 243 19.21 3.12 0.10
CA TYR A 243 18.11 4.03 -0.14
C TYR A 243 17.28 3.59 -1.33
N GLU A 244 15.97 3.54 -1.15
CA GLU A 244 15.00 3.49 -2.25
C GLU A 244 14.75 4.92 -2.76
N VAL A 245 14.92 5.12 -4.07
CA VAL A 245 14.60 6.39 -4.73
C VAL A 245 13.17 6.36 -5.23
N ILE A 246 12.39 7.34 -4.79
CA ILE A 246 10.97 7.44 -5.07
C ILE A 246 10.73 8.77 -5.79
N PRO A 247 10.40 8.76 -7.09
CA PRO A 247 10.16 10.00 -7.82
C PRO A 247 8.90 10.68 -7.28
N TYR A 248 8.97 12.00 -7.13
CA TYR A 248 7.83 12.78 -6.66
C TYR A 248 6.98 13.20 -7.85
N LEU A 249 5.91 12.45 -8.09
CA LEU A 249 4.97 12.65 -9.19
C LEU A 249 3.54 12.65 -8.64
N TRP A 250 2.66 13.48 -9.20
CA TRP A 250 1.25 13.39 -8.87
C TRP A 250 0.50 12.66 -9.98
N LEU A 251 -0.12 11.55 -9.58
CA LEU A 251 -1.02 10.76 -10.38
C LEU A 251 -2.32 10.61 -9.62
N GLU A 252 -3.42 10.79 -10.34
CA GLU A 252 -4.76 10.60 -9.81
C GLU A 252 -5.60 9.94 -10.90
N PRO A 253 -6.01 8.68 -10.72
CA PRO A 253 -6.88 7.99 -11.65
C PRO A 253 -8.19 8.76 -11.84
N GLU A 254 -8.69 8.77 -13.07
CA GLU A 254 -9.97 9.39 -13.38
C GLU A 254 -11.09 8.80 -12.52
N GLY A 255 -11.98 9.66 -12.02
CA GLY A 255 -13.09 9.25 -11.15
C GLY A 255 -12.72 8.98 -9.70
N THR A 256 -11.48 9.24 -9.27
CA THR A 256 -11.09 9.13 -7.85
C THR A 256 -11.91 10.10 -7.00
N PRO A 257 -12.64 9.61 -5.97
CA PRO A 257 -13.39 10.50 -5.08
C PRO A 257 -12.43 11.37 -4.24
N PRO A 258 -12.64 12.68 -4.11
CA PRO A 258 -11.82 13.54 -3.25
C PRO A 258 -11.76 13.05 -1.79
N ALA A 259 -12.86 12.46 -1.30
CA ALA A 259 -12.95 11.87 0.03
C ALA A 259 -12.00 10.66 0.22
N LEU A 260 -11.76 9.88 -0.84
CA LEU A 260 -10.80 8.77 -0.80
C LEU A 260 -9.38 9.30 -0.53
N LEU A 261 -8.99 10.37 -1.23
CA LEU A 261 -7.68 11.00 -1.03
C LEU A 261 -7.55 11.61 0.36
N ALA A 262 -8.60 12.24 0.86
CA ALA A 262 -8.62 12.76 2.23
C ALA A 262 -8.46 11.63 3.28
N HIS A 263 -9.04 10.46 3.03
CA HIS A 263 -8.96 9.30 3.92
C HIS A 263 -7.55 8.66 3.95
N LEU A 264 -6.74 8.82 2.91
CA LEU A 264 -5.32 8.41 2.93
C LEU A 264 -4.48 9.23 3.93
N GLY A 265 -4.98 10.40 4.33
CA GLY A 265 -4.37 11.29 5.31
C GLY A 265 -4.15 12.71 4.78
N ALA A 266 -3.84 13.62 5.70
CA ALA A 266 -3.41 14.96 5.34
C ALA A 266 -2.08 14.91 4.57
N GLU A 267 -1.89 15.86 3.64
CA GLU A 267 -0.61 16.13 2.99
C GLU A 267 -0.03 14.94 2.19
N VAL A 268 -0.85 13.98 1.76
CA VAL A 268 -0.40 12.81 0.96
C VAL A 268 0.12 13.16 -0.42
N ASN A 269 -0.11 14.40 -0.88
CA ASN A 269 0.45 14.95 -2.10
C ASN A 269 1.60 15.94 -1.82
N GLU A 270 2.04 16.13 -0.58
CA GLU A 270 3.18 17.00 -0.26
C GLU A 270 4.50 16.24 -0.28
N LEU A 271 5.61 16.94 -0.55
CA LEU A 271 6.93 16.33 -0.60
C LEU A 271 7.41 15.99 0.81
N GLY A 272 7.36 14.71 1.18
CA GLY A 272 7.86 14.22 2.46
C GLY A 272 7.39 12.80 2.77
N GLY A 273 7.59 12.34 4.00
CA GLY A 273 7.23 10.98 4.40
C GLY A 273 5.74 10.65 4.21
N ASN A 274 4.84 11.62 4.35
CA ASN A 274 3.40 11.44 4.13
C ASN A 274 3.07 11.02 2.68
N TYR A 275 3.88 11.42 1.70
CA TYR A 275 3.73 10.98 0.30
C TYR A 275 3.78 9.45 0.17
N LEU A 276 4.54 8.77 1.03
CA LEU A 276 4.67 7.31 1.00
C LEU A 276 3.38 6.57 1.43
N LYS A 277 2.45 7.28 2.08
CA LYS A 277 1.12 6.73 2.41
C LYS A 277 0.25 6.57 1.17
N LYS A 278 0.51 7.37 0.12
CA LYS A 278 -0.19 7.27 -1.16
C LYS A 278 0.22 5.96 -1.84
N PRO A 279 -0.69 4.98 -1.96
CA PRO A 279 -0.36 3.69 -2.53
C PRO A 279 -0.01 3.85 -4.01
N MET A 280 1.17 3.37 -4.38
CA MET A 280 1.68 3.43 -5.73
C MET A 280 2.58 2.23 -5.94
N HIS A 281 2.33 1.46 -6.99
CA HIS A 281 3.17 0.34 -7.33
C HIS A 281 4.34 0.85 -8.18
N ARG A 282 5.57 0.61 -7.70
CA ARG A 282 6.80 1.09 -8.32
C ARG A 282 7.87 0.00 -8.28
N GLN A 283 8.72 -0.04 -9.29
CA GLN A 283 9.93 -0.85 -9.23
C GLN A 283 10.93 -0.17 -8.30
N PRO A 284 11.53 -0.88 -7.32
CA PRO A 284 12.47 -0.28 -6.40
C PRO A 284 13.74 0.12 -7.16
N ALA A 285 14.13 1.39 -7.04
CA ALA A 285 15.42 1.87 -7.53
C ALA A 285 16.32 2.11 -6.33
N ILE A 286 17.18 1.14 -6.03
CA ILE A 286 18.03 1.15 -4.85
C ILE A 286 19.41 1.72 -5.21
N PHE A 287 19.95 2.56 -4.34
CA PHE A 287 21.36 2.92 -4.34
C PHE A 287 21.94 2.91 -2.92
N GLU A 288 23.27 2.89 -2.84
CA GLU A 288 24.01 2.85 -1.57
C GLU A 288 24.88 4.09 -1.40
N ILE A 289 24.80 4.75 -0.25
CA ILE A 289 25.77 5.76 0.18
C ILE A 289 26.81 5.07 1.05
N ARG A 290 28.09 5.18 0.66
CA ARG A 290 29.21 4.59 1.39
C ARG A 290 29.90 5.64 2.27
N GLN A 291 30.29 5.26 3.48
CA GLN A 291 31.10 6.15 4.32
C GLN A 291 32.46 6.38 3.67
N GLN A 292 32.96 7.61 3.80
CA GLN A 292 34.34 7.94 3.49
C GLN A 292 35.25 7.23 4.52
N PRO A 293 36.31 6.52 4.12
CA PRO A 293 37.27 6.01 5.08
C PRO A 293 37.83 7.20 5.86
N GLN A 294 37.70 7.17 7.19
CA GLN A 294 38.33 8.18 8.04
C GLN A 294 39.85 8.09 7.79
N PRO A 295 40.54 9.20 7.44
CA PRO A 295 41.98 9.15 7.27
C PRO A 295 42.61 8.63 8.57
N ALA A 296 43.51 7.65 8.43
CA ALA A 296 44.25 7.13 9.58
C ALA A 296 44.90 8.30 10.33
N PRO A 297 44.86 8.32 11.66
CA PRO A 297 45.52 9.38 12.43
C PRO A 297 46.98 9.44 11.98
N GLU A 298 47.43 10.62 11.54
CA GLU A 298 48.83 10.85 11.25
C GLU A 298 49.61 10.46 12.50
N LEU A 299 50.40 9.39 12.40
CA LEU A 299 51.41 9.04 13.38
C LEU A 299 52.33 10.26 13.48
N GLY A 300 52.08 11.09 14.49
CA GLY A 300 52.82 12.31 14.73
C GLY A 300 54.30 12.00 14.65
N ALA A 301 54.99 12.72 13.77
CA ALA A 301 56.43 12.69 13.68
C ALA A 301 56.99 12.92 15.08
N ALA A 302 57.53 11.86 15.68
CA ALA A 302 58.44 11.98 16.80
C ALA A 302 59.59 12.85 16.29
N ARG A 303 59.60 14.11 16.72
CA ARG A 303 60.78 14.96 16.59
C ARG A 303 61.74 14.52 17.69
N ASP A 304 62.80 13.85 17.26
CA ASP A 304 64.04 13.65 18.03
C ASP A 304 64.70 14.99 18.39
#